data_AF-A0A9D8TGH6-F1
#
_entry.id   AF-A0A9D8TGH6-F1
#
_cell.length_a   1.000
_cell.length_b   1.000
_cell.length_c   1.000
_cell.angle_alpha   90.00
_cell.angle_beta   90.00
_cell.angle_gamma   90.00
#
_symmetry.space_group_name_H-M   'P 1'
#
loop_
_entity.id
_entity.type
_entity.pdbx_description
1 polymer ?
#
loop_
_entity_poly.entity_id
_entity_poly.type
_entity_poly.pdbx_seq_one_letter_code
_entity_poly.pdbx_strand_id
1 'polypeptide(L)' 'MTTVKPKKALGQHFLKDLSVARRIADSIDTCPQLPLLEIGPGMGVLTQFLMEKERPLKVVEIDRESVAYLQDNFPKQ' A
#
# COMPACT_ATOMS: atom_id res chain seq x y z
N MET A 1 -13.57 -13.65 -0.82
CA MET A 1 -12.74 -12.51 -0.39
C MET A 1 -11.70 -13.04 0.58
N THR A 2 -10.44 -13.05 0.17
CA THR A 2 -9.32 -13.60 0.95
C THR A 2 -8.95 -12.59 2.02
N THR A 3 -9.36 -12.82 3.27
CA THR A 3 -9.01 -11.92 4.38
C THR A 3 -7.57 -12.19 4.82
N VAL A 4 -6.67 -11.23 4.58
CA VAL A 4 -5.29 -11.29 5.07
C VAL A 4 -5.29 -11.10 6.59
N LYS A 5 -4.61 -11.98 7.32
CA LYS A 5 -4.48 -11.90 8.79
C LYS A 5 -3.08 -11.42 9.17
N PRO A 6 -2.95 -10.55 10.19
CA PRO A 6 -1.64 -10.05 10.60
C PRO A 6 -0.78 -11.19 11.18
N LYS A 7 0.43 -11.32 10.66
CA LYS A 7 1.44 -12.28 11.11
C LYS A 7 2.42 -11.58 12.05
N LYS A 8 2.40 -11.96 13.34
CA LYS A 8 3.31 -11.40 14.36
C LYS A 8 4.79 -11.55 13.98
N ALA A 9 5.16 -12.67 13.36
CA ALA A 9 6.53 -12.93 12.92
C ALA A 9 7.05 -11.93 11.87
N LEU A 10 6.15 -11.26 11.15
CA LEU A 10 6.47 -10.25 10.13
C LEU A 10 6.30 -8.81 10.66
N GLY A 11 5.97 -8.63 11.95
CA GLY A 11 5.74 -7.30 12.54
C GLY A 11 4.56 -6.54 11.93
N GLN A 12 3.59 -7.23 11.32
CA GLN A 12 2.49 -6.59 10.60
C GLN A 12 1.51 -5.90 11.57
N HIS A 13 1.37 -4.58 11.41
CA HIS A 13 0.34 -3.75 12.04
C HIS A 13 -0.44 -3.01 10.95
N PHE A 14 -1.65 -3.48 10.64
CA PHE A 14 -2.44 -2.88 9.58
C PHE A 14 -3.02 -1.53 10.00
N LEU A 15 -2.70 -0.50 9.20
CA LEU A 15 -3.35 0.80 9.27
C LEU A 15 -4.83 0.65 8.89
N LYS A 16 -5.73 1.08 9.76
CA LYS A 16 -7.19 1.05 9.52
C LYS A 16 -7.80 2.44 9.33
N ASP A 17 -7.09 3.47 9.76
CA ASP A 17 -7.55 4.85 9.66
C ASP A 17 -7.21 5.42 8.27
N LEU A 18 -8.25 5.62 7.46
CA LEU A 18 -8.13 6.15 6.10
C LEU A 18 -7.72 7.63 6.08
N SER A 19 -8.07 8.41 7.10
CA SER A 19 -7.68 9.82 7.20
C SER A 19 -6.18 9.94 7.44
N VAL A 20 -5.63 9.10 8.33
CA VAL A 20 -4.19 9.02 8.56
C VAL A 20 -3.47 8.55 7.28
N ALA A 21 -3.97 7.52 6.61
CA ALA A 21 -3.39 7.02 5.35
C ALA A 21 -3.33 8.11 4.27
N ARG A 22 -4.42 8.85 4.09
CA ARG A 22 -4.47 9.99 3.15
C ARG A 22 -3.45 11.06 3.50
N ARG A 23 -3.38 11.48 4.77
CA ARG A 23 -2.41 12.49 5.22
C ARG A 23 -0.95 12.06 4.98
N ILE A 24 -0.65 10.77 5.14
CA ILE A 24 0.68 10.22 4.80
C ILE A 24 0.93 10.34 3.30
N ALA A 25 -0.03 9.94 2.46
CA ALA A 25 0.08 10.04 1.01
C ALA A 25 0.18 11.50 0.52
N ASP A 26 -0.44 12.46 1.20
CA ASP A 26 -0.35 13.88 0.83
C ASP A 26 0.99 14.51 1.23
N SER A 27 1.67 13.97 2.25
CA SER A 27 2.94 14.53 2.73
C SER A 27 4.07 14.47 1.68
N ILE A 28 3.97 13.54 0.73
CA ILE A 28 4.95 13.32 -0.34
C ILE A 28 4.74 14.20 -1.58
N ASP A 29 3.69 15.04 -1.60
CA ASP A 29 3.41 15.98 -2.69
C ASP A 29 4.48 17.09 -2.80
N THR A 30 5.33 17.23 -1.77
CA THR A 30 6.48 18.13 -1.74
C THR A 30 7.54 17.82 -2.81
N CYS A 31 7.57 16.60 -3.35
CA CYS A 31 8.55 16.17 -4.34
C CYS A 31 7.87 15.54 -5.58
N PRO A 32 7.06 16.26 -6.39
CA PRO A 32 6.05 15.70 -7.30
C PRO A 32 6.55 14.89 -8.51
N GLN A 33 7.86 14.86 -8.80
CA GLN A 33 8.40 14.19 -10.00
C GLN A 33 9.11 12.86 -9.72
N LEU A 34 9.32 12.50 -8.45
CA LEU A 34 10.00 11.25 -8.09
C LEU A 34 9.09 10.02 -8.26
N PRO A 35 9.62 8.85 -8.63
CA PRO A 35 8.87 7.60 -8.53
C PRO A 35 8.63 7.23 -7.05
N LEU A 36 7.56 6.48 -6.79
CA LEU A 36 7.17 6.03 -5.46
C LEU A 36 7.51 4.56 -5.26
N LEU A 37 8.07 4.24 -4.09
CA LEU A 37 8.32 2.87 -3.64
C LEU A 37 7.64 2.68 -2.28
N GLU A 38 6.66 1.79 -2.22
CA GLU A 38 6.04 1.36 -0.97
C GLU A 38 6.61 0.00 -0.54
N ILE A 39 7.01 -0.10 0.73
CA ILE A 39 7.48 -1.34 1.35
C ILE A 39 6.41 -1.81 2.33
N GLY A 40 5.97 -3.05 2.19
CA GLY A 40 4.93 -3.62 3.04
C GLY A 40 3.54 -3.00 2.82
N PRO A 41 3.00 -3.00 1.58
CA PRO A 41 1.66 -2.48 1.28
C PRO A 41 0.55 -3.20 2.07
N GLY A 42 0.77 -4.47 2.47
CA GLY A 42 -0.23 -5.26 3.20
C GLY A 42 -1.55 -5.35 2.44
N MET A 43 -2.63 -4.81 3.00
CA MET A 43 -3.95 -4.76 2.36
C MET A 43 -4.15 -3.53 1.44
N GLY A 44 -3.10 -2.77 1.15
CA GLY A 44 -3.15 -1.65 0.20
C GLY A 44 -3.82 -0.38 0.73
N VAL A 45 -3.95 -0.24 2.06
CA VAL A 45 -4.64 0.91 2.68
C VAL A 45 -3.97 2.22 2.33
N LEU A 46 -2.64 2.27 2.33
CA LEU A 46 -1.88 3.43 1.87
C LEU A 46 -1.76 3.43 0.34
N THR A 47 -1.49 2.27 -0.27
CA THR A 47 -1.37 2.09 -1.73
C THR A 47 -2.48 2.77 -2.51
N GLN A 48 -3.75 2.64 -2.09
CA GLN A 48 -4.89 3.25 -2.79
C GLN A 48 -4.75 4.77 -2.97
N PHE A 49 -4.22 5.48 -1.97
CA PHE A 49 -4.01 6.93 -2.02
C PHE A 49 -2.75 7.31 -2.78
N LEU A 50 -1.72 6.46 -2.75
CA LEU A 50 -0.50 6.66 -3.54
C LEU A 50 -0.77 6.51 -5.05
N MET A 51 -1.69 5.63 -5.44
CA MET A 51 -2.10 5.45 -6.84
C MET A 51 -2.78 6.68 -7.43
N GLU A 52 -3.50 7.46 -6.61
CA GLU A 52 -4.17 8.70 -7.03
C GLU A 52 -3.17 9.81 -7.40
N LYS A 53 -1.89 9.68 -7.06
CA LYS A 53 -0.86 10.69 -7.32
C LYS A 53 -0.32 10.69 -8.76
N GLU A 54 -0.83 9.81 -9.63
CA GLU A 54 -0.50 9.73 -11.07
C GLU A 54 1.01 9.64 -11.37
N ARG A 55 1.75 8.92 -10.53
CA ARG A 55 3.21 8.77 -10.63
C ARG A 55 3.62 7.31 -10.64
N PRO A 56 4.77 6.94 -11.21
CA PRO A 56 5.23 5.56 -11.20
C PRO A 56 5.31 5.03 -9.76
N LEU A 57 4.43 4.09 -9.42
CA LEU A 57 4.37 3.45 -8.11
C LEU A 57 4.82 2.00 -8.22
N LYS A 58 5.76 1.62 -7.37
CA LYS A 58 6.15 0.23 -7.16
C LYS A 58 5.88 -0.14 -5.72
N VAL A 59 5.30 -1.32 -5.50
CA VAL A 59 5.09 -1.88 -4.17
C VAL A 59 5.89 -3.17 -4.00
N VAL A 60 6.40 -3.42 -2.81
CA VAL A 60 7.17 -4.63 -2.47
C VAL A 60 6.60 -5.25 -1.21
N GLU A 61 6.20 -6.52 -1.30
CA GLU A 61 5.59 -7.28 -0.21
C GLU A 61 6.25 -8.66 -0.10
N ILE A 62 6.54 -9.08 1.14
CA ILE A 62 7.13 -10.39 1.45
C ILE A 62 6.04 -11.42 1.77
N ASP A 63 4.90 -10.96 2.29
CA ASP A 63 3.77 -11.81 2.63
C ASP A 63 2.97 -12.21 1.38
N ARG A 64 3.08 -13.48 0.97
CA ARG A 64 2.42 -14.02 -0.21
C ARG A 64 0.89 -13.91 -0.19
N GLU A 65 0.27 -13.93 0.99
CA GLU A 65 -1.18 -13.74 1.11
C GLU A 65 -1.57 -12.30 0.77
N SER A 66 -0.80 -11.33 1.28
CA SER A 66 -0.96 -9.92 0.94
C SER A 66 -0.70 -9.67 -0.55
N VAL A 67 0.30 -10.34 -1.15
CA VAL A 67 0.55 -10.27 -2.61
C VAL A 67 -0.67 -10.72 -3.41
N ALA A 68 -1.24 -11.89 -3.08
CA ALA A 68 -2.43 -12.39 -3.77
C ALA A 68 -3.63 -11.43 -3.60
N TYR A 69 -3.84 -10.93 -2.38
CA TYR A 69 -4.86 -9.93 -2.11
C TYR A 69 -4.68 -8.66 -2.96
N LEU A 70 -3.47 -8.13 -3.05
CA LEU A 70 -3.18 -6.93 -3.84
C LEU A 70 -3.40 -7.16 -5.33
N GLN A 71 -3.03 -8.33 -5.86
CA GLN A 71 -3.27 -8.68 -7.26
C GLN A 71 -4.77 -8.75 -7.60
N ASP A 72 -5.60 -9.25 -6.66
CA ASP A 72 -7.05 -9.34 -6.84
C ASP A 72 -7.75 -7.98 -6.74
N ASN A 73 -7.27 -7.08 -5.87
CA ASN A 73 -7.96 -5.81 -5.54
C ASN A 73 -7.36 -4.58 -6.25
N PHE A 74 -6.10 -4.67 -6.68
CA PHE A 74 -5.38 -3.61 -7.40
C PHE A 74 -4.76 -4.21 -8.67
N PRO A 75 -5.58 -4.68 -9.63
CA PRO A 75 -5.07 -5.22 -10.88
C PRO A 75 -4.23 -4.16 -11.59
N LYS A 76 -3.11 -4.59 -12.18
CA LYS A 76 -2.26 -3.70 -13.00
C LYS A 76 -3.11 -3.07 -14.09
N GLN A 77 -3.14 -1.74 -14.15
CA GLN A 77 -3.55 -1.01 -15.36
C GLN A 77 -2.52 -1.23 -16.47
#